data_AF-A0A183NEX2-F1
#
_entry.id   AF-A0A183NEX2-F1
#
_cell.length_a   1.000
_cell.length_b   1.000
_cell.length_c   1.000
_cell.angle_alpha   90.00
_cell.angle_beta   90.00
_cell.angle_gamma   90.00
#
_symmetry.space_group_name_H-M   'P 1'
#
loop_
_entity.id
_entity.type
_entity.pdbx_description
1 polymer ?
#
loop_
_entity_poly.entity_id
_entity_poly.type
_entity_poly.pdbx_seq_one_letter_code
_entity_poly.pdbx_strand_id
1 'polypeptide(L)'
;MIGLLFTPIIFFRRFDNDTCIYVPGPNGIDSSTYIAFRGYTWLSFQYIIPVLIITISHLSIIIKLKKRQYQSKTLRPIEVSLRNKGCELNEQKKLIKLVLITAIMSGQQATLHLYESIRYFLTMLNIVIFGYGTIGQQMGPFLIVLSSCINPCIIIGTTVSVRRRFSHYLHEIWIKIRRDNVIQKNEIQLLNSYIN
;
A
#
# COMPACT_ATOMS: atom_id res chain seq x y z
N MET A 1 -10.10 11.96 -3.36
CA MET A 1 -11.13 10.93 -3.68
C MET A 1 -11.42 9.97 -2.54
N ILE A 2 -10.42 9.44 -1.83
CA ILE A 2 -10.64 8.54 -0.66
C ILE A 2 -11.43 9.24 0.47
N GLY A 3 -11.18 10.53 0.74
CA GLY A 3 -11.89 11.29 1.78
C GLY A 3 -13.42 11.24 1.66
N LEU A 4 -13.99 11.53 0.49
CA LEU A 4 -15.45 11.51 0.28
C LEU A 4 -16.08 10.11 0.39
N LEU A 5 -15.33 9.06 0.03
CA LEU A 5 -15.80 7.68 0.15
C LEU A 5 -15.86 7.18 1.60
N PHE A 6 -14.94 7.67 2.45
CA PHE A 6 -14.82 7.25 3.85
C PHE A 6 -15.50 8.21 4.84
N THR A 7 -15.81 9.45 4.42
CA THR A 7 -16.51 10.45 5.25
C THR A 7 -17.74 9.88 5.95
N PRO A 8 -18.62 9.08 5.30
CA PRO A 8 -19.80 8.53 5.97
C PRO A 8 -19.42 7.59 7.13
N ILE A 9 -18.33 6.82 7.00
CA ILE A 9 -17.99 5.72 7.91
C ILE A 9 -17.68 6.22 9.33
N ILE A 10 -17.04 7.38 9.46
CA ILE A 10 -16.66 7.94 10.75
C ILE A 10 -17.91 8.44 11.50
N PHE A 11 -18.85 9.07 10.78
CA PHE A 11 -20.09 9.60 11.37
C PHE A 11 -21.10 8.52 11.78
N PHE A 12 -21.01 7.32 11.18
CA PHE A 12 -21.88 6.18 11.51
C PHE A 12 -21.29 5.26 12.57
N ARG A 13 -20.17 5.65 13.21
CA ARG A 13 -19.68 4.96 14.41
C ARG A 13 -20.23 5.63 15.65
N ARG A 14 -20.77 4.81 16.56
CA ARG A 14 -21.22 5.24 17.89
C ARG A 14 -20.41 4.50 18.94
N PHE A 15 -20.03 5.21 19.99
CA PHE A 15 -19.47 4.59 21.19
C PHE A 15 -20.62 4.26 22.12
N ASP A 16 -20.80 2.98 22.43
CA ASP A 16 -21.86 2.48 23.30
C ASP A 16 -21.32 1.32 24.14
N ASN A 17 -21.56 1.34 25.46
CA ASN A 17 -21.07 0.35 26.43
C ASN A 17 -19.60 -0.05 26.24
N ASP A 18 -18.67 0.93 26.25
CA ASP A 18 -17.23 0.74 26.04
C ASP A 18 -16.83 0.09 24.70
N THR A 19 -17.76 -0.04 23.77
CA THR A 19 -17.52 -0.61 22.44
C THR A 19 -17.80 0.40 21.34
N CYS A 20 -16.97 0.35 20.30
CA CYS A 20 -17.16 1.18 19.11
C CYS A 20 -17.99 0.40 18.08
N ILE A 21 -19.30 0.63 18.07
CA ILE A 21 -20.24 -0.05 17.19
C ILE A 21 -20.50 0.77 15.93
N TYR A 22 -20.75 0.07 14.83
CA TYR A 22 -21.16 0.68 13.57
C TYR A 22 -22.69 0.62 13.47
N VAL A 23 -23.33 1.78 13.27
CA VAL A 23 -24.77 1.91 13.13
C VAL A 23 -25.10 2.13 11.65
N PRO A 24 -25.65 1.11 10.96
CA PRO A 24 -25.89 1.20 9.53
C PRO A 24 -27.09 2.12 9.21
N GLY A 25 -26.79 3.27 8.61
CA GLY A 25 -27.75 4.16 7.97
C GLY A 25 -28.26 5.30 8.87
N PRO A 26 -28.55 6.49 8.30
CA PRO A 26 -29.27 7.54 9.00
C PRO A 26 -30.73 7.12 9.24
N ASN A 27 -31.34 7.65 10.30
CA ASN A 27 -32.73 7.34 10.67
C ASN A 27 -33.67 7.52 9.46
N GLY A 28 -34.35 6.44 9.05
CA GLY A 28 -35.33 6.44 7.96
C GLY A 28 -34.89 5.74 6.66
N ILE A 29 -33.64 5.29 6.55
CA ILE A 29 -33.19 4.44 5.42
C ILE A 29 -33.05 3.00 5.92
N ASP A 30 -33.55 2.05 5.14
CA ASP A 30 -33.37 0.63 5.44
C ASP A 30 -31.87 0.25 5.44
N SER A 31 -31.45 -0.36 6.54
CA SER A 31 -30.06 -0.75 6.81
C SER A 31 -29.48 -1.62 5.70
N SER A 32 -30.30 -2.51 5.12
CA SER A 32 -29.87 -3.42 4.05
C SER A 32 -29.49 -2.67 2.76
N THR A 33 -30.28 -1.65 2.40
CA THR A 33 -30.08 -0.84 1.19
C THR A 33 -28.82 0.00 1.30
N TYR A 34 -28.56 0.57 2.49
CA TYR A 34 -27.36 1.35 2.74
C TYR A 34 -26.08 0.49 2.71
N ILE A 35 -26.13 -0.71 3.27
CA ILE A 35 -25.03 -1.68 3.22
C ILE A 35 -24.74 -2.09 1.76
N ALA A 36 -25.78 -2.34 0.96
CA ALA A 36 -25.65 -2.67 -0.45
C ALA A 36 -24.98 -1.52 -1.25
N PHE A 37 -25.52 -0.30 -1.14
CA PHE A 37 -24.97 0.88 -1.82
C PHE A 37 -23.50 1.14 -1.44
N ARG A 38 -23.18 1.06 -0.14
CA ARG A 38 -21.80 1.16 0.35
C ARG A 38 -20.91 0.11 -0.28
N GLY A 39 -21.35 -1.14 -0.31
CA GLY A 39 -20.57 -2.24 -0.88
C GLY A 39 -20.30 -2.05 -2.38
N TYR A 40 -21.29 -1.62 -3.16
CA TYR A 40 -21.08 -1.30 -4.59
C TYR A 40 -20.10 -0.15 -4.79
N THR A 41 -20.29 0.95 -4.05
CA THR A 41 -19.40 2.12 -4.14
C THR A 41 -17.96 1.74 -3.78
N TRP A 42 -17.79 0.96 -2.70
CA TRP A 42 -16.48 0.46 -2.29
C TRP A 42 -15.85 -0.44 -3.36
N LEU A 43 -16.61 -1.40 -3.89
CA LEU A 43 -16.12 -2.34 -4.91
C LEU A 43 -15.66 -1.61 -6.17
N SER A 44 -16.48 -0.69 -6.67
CA SER A 44 -16.21 0.05 -7.89
C SER A 44 -15.00 0.98 -7.78
N PHE A 45 -14.95 1.82 -6.75
CA PHE A 45 -13.89 2.83 -6.62
C PHE A 45 -12.57 2.28 -6.09
N GLN A 46 -12.61 1.28 -5.21
CA GLN A 46 -11.40 0.73 -4.59
C GLN A 46 -10.75 -0.37 -5.44
N TYR A 47 -11.52 -1.11 -6.26
CA TYR A 47 -11.01 -2.27 -6.99
C TYR A 47 -11.22 -2.17 -8.50
N ILE A 48 -12.46 -2.00 -8.99
CA ILE A 48 -12.75 -2.06 -10.43
C ILE A 48 -12.02 -0.93 -11.17
N ILE A 49 -12.20 0.31 -10.75
CA ILE A 49 -11.58 1.48 -11.41
C ILE A 49 -10.04 1.39 -11.38
N PRO A 50 -9.38 1.14 -10.23
CA PRO A 50 -7.92 0.99 -10.19
C PRO A 50 -7.39 -0.14 -11.08
N VAL A 51 -8.04 -1.31 -11.09
CA VAL A 51 -7.64 -2.44 -11.94
C VAL A 51 -7.75 -2.08 -13.42
N LEU A 52 -8.82 -1.41 -13.84
CA LEU A 52 -8.98 -0.95 -15.22
C LEU A 52 -7.90 0.06 -15.61
N ILE A 53 -7.61 1.04 -14.75
CA ILE A 53 -6.56 2.04 -15.02
C ILE A 53 -5.19 1.37 -15.14
N ILE A 54 -4.85 0.45 -14.24
CA ILE A 54 -3.56 -0.27 -14.25
C ILE A 54 -3.42 -1.10 -15.51
N THR A 55 -4.45 -1.88 -15.87
CA THR A 55 -4.43 -2.75 -17.06
C THR A 55 -4.31 -1.94 -18.36
N ILE A 56 -5.09 -0.87 -18.50
CA ILE A 56 -5.01 0.05 -19.66
C ILE A 56 -3.62 0.70 -19.74
N SER A 57 -3.06 1.12 -18.60
CA SER A 57 -1.74 1.76 -18.54
C SER A 57 -0.63 0.81 -18.97
N HIS A 58 -0.62 -0.42 -18.45
CA HIS A 58 0.38 -1.43 -18.81
C HIS A 58 0.24 -1.84 -20.28
N LEU A 59 -0.99 -2.05 -20.76
CA LEU A 59 -1.24 -2.35 -22.17
C LEU A 59 -0.74 -1.23 -23.09
N SER A 60 -1.01 0.03 -22.73
CA SER A 60 -0.53 1.21 -23.46
C SER A 60 0.99 1.29 -23.52
N ILE A 61 1.68 0.99 -22.41
CA ILE A 61 3.15 0.94 -22.35
C ILE A 61 3.69 -0.16 -23.26
N ILE A 62 3.12 -1.38 -23.21
CA ILE A 62 3.54 -2.51 -24.04
C ILE A 62 3.36 -2.19 -25.53
N ILE A 63 2.21 -1.62 -25.92
CA ILE A 63 1.95 -1.21 -27.30
C ILE A 63 2.96 -0.17 -27.77
N LYS A 64 3.23 0.86 -26.96
CA LYS A 64 4.23 1.89 -27.29
C LYS A 64 5.64 1.33 -27.40
N LEU A 65 6.04 0.42 -26.51
CA LEU A 65 7.34 -0.25 -26.55
C LEU A 65 7.49 -1.10 -27.82
N LYS A 66 6.47 -1.91 -28.16
CA LYS A 66 6.47 -2.74 -29.37
C LYS A 66 6.54 -1.89 -30.65
N LYS A 67 5.81 -0.77 -30.69
CA LYS A 67 5.86 0.20 -31.82
C LYS A 67 7.24 0.84 -31.98
N ARG A 68 7.89 1.25 -30.87
CA ARG A 68 9.26 1.81 -30.90
C ARG A 68 10.30 0.78 -31.34
N GLN A 69 10.20 -0.46 -30.88
CA GLN A 69 11.10 -1.54 -31.32
C GLN A 69 10.98 -1.83 -32.82
N TYR A 70 9.77 -1.79 -33.36
CA TYR A 70 9.54 -1.98 -34.79
C TYR A 70 10.17 -0.84 -35.60
N GLN A 71 9.93 0.43 -35.22
CA GLN A 71 10.54 1.59 -35.88
C GLN A 71 12.08 1.61 -35.79
N SER A 72 12.64 1.18 -34.66
CA SER A 72 14.09 1.09 -34.48
C SER A 72 14.75 0.00 -35.32
N LYS A 73 14.01 -1.05 -35.74
CA LYS A 73 14.52 -2.05 -36.68
C LYS A 73 14.55 -1.53 -38.12
N THR A 74 13.66 -0.60 -38.47
CA THR A 74 13.54 -0.06 -39.84
C THR A 74 14.49 1.11 -40.12
N LEU A 75 14.91 1.89 -39.11
CA LEU A 75 15.90 2.97 -39.26
C LEU A 75 17.24 2.63 -38.57
N ARG A 76 18.23 2.15 -39.35
CA ARG A 76 19.65 2.43 -39.07
C ARG A 76 20.09 3.50 -40.08
N PRO A 77 20.64 4.64 -39.62
CA PRO A 77 22.10 4.75 -39.57
C PRO A 77 22.67 5.55 -38.36
N ILE A 78 23.84 5.11 -37.91
CA ILE A 78 25.09 5.88 -37.67
C ILE A 78 25.02 7.15 -36.77
N GLU A 79 25.45 6.95 -35.51
CA GLU A 79 26.55 7.69 -34.84
C GLU A 79 26.36 9.07 -34.19
N VAL A 80 25.21 9.76 -34.29
CA VAL A 80 25.11 11.14 -33.74
C VAL A 80 24.59 11.26 -32.29
N SER A 81 24.20 10.19 -31.58
CA SER A 81 23.48 10.38 -30.31
C SER A 81 23.85 9.51 -29.10
N LEU A 82 25.08 9.00 -28.98
CA LEU A 82 25.47 8.14 -27.83
C LEU A 82 25.15 8.78 -26.46
N ARG A 83 25.32 10.11 -26.34
CA ARG A 83 25.03 10.88 -25.11
C ARG A 83 23.54 11.12 -24.87
N ASN A 84 22.75 11.40 -25.91
CA ASN A 84 21.29 11.51 -25.79
C ASN A 84 20.63 10.13 -25.57
N LYS A 85 21.13 9.07 -26.22
CA LYS A 85 20.74 7.68 -25.94
C LYS A 85 21.04 7.30 -24.50
N GLY A 86 22.20 7.68 -23.95
CA GLY A 86 22.55 7.40 -22.56
C GLY A 86 21.59 8.07 -21.57
N CYS A 87 21.23 9.33 -21.82
CA CYS A 87 20.25 10.06 -21.01
C CYS A 87 18.83 9.48 -21.15
N GLU A 88 18.35 9.25 -22.37
CA GLU A 88 17.04 8.63 -22.62
C GLU A 88 16.95 7.21 -22.07
N LEU A 89 18.01 6.41 -22.14
CA LEU A 89 18.06 5.07 -21.58
C LEU A 89 18.01 5.10 -20.04
N ASN A 90 18.66 6.09 -19.42
CA ASN A 90 18.63 6.24 -17.96
C ASN A 90 17.23 6.68 -17.48
N GLU A 91 16.59 7.61 -18.19
CA GLU A 91 15.20 8.00 -17.90
C GLU A 91 14.21 6.85 -18.15
N GLN A 92 14.39 6.07 -19.22
CA GLN A 92 13.60 4.85 -19.44
C GLN A 92 13.80 3.84 -18.31
N LYS A 93 15.03 3.62 -17.83
CA LYS A 93 15.30 2.72 -16.69
C LYS A 93 14.62 3.21 -15.41
N LYS A 94 14.63 4.52 -15.14
CA LYS A 94 13.91 5.10 -13.99
C LYS A 94 12.39 4.90 -14.13
N LEU A 95 11.83 5.15 -15.30
CA LEU A 95 10.40 4.93 -15.57
C LEU A 95 10.01 3.46 -15.43
N ILE A 96 10.79 2.53 -16.00
CA ILE A 96 10.56 1.08 -15.86
C ILE A 96 10.61 0.67 -14.39
N LYS A 97 11.58 1.19 -13.64
CA LYS A 97 11.70 0.92 -12.21
C LYS A 97 10.50 1.45 -11.42
N LEU A 98 10.03 2.66 -11.73
CA LEU A 98 8.82 3.21 -11.13
C LEU A 98 7.60 2.35 -11.43
N VAL A 99 7.40 1.98 -12.70
CA VAL A 99 6.30 1.10 -13.13
C VAL A 99 6.37 -0.25 -12.42
N LEU A 100 7.56 -0.84 -12.29
CA LEU A 100 7.75 -2.12 -11.58
C LEU A 100 7.40 -1.99 -10.09
N ILE A 101 7.86 -0.94 -9.42
CA ILE A 101 7.55 -0.70 -8.00
C ILE A 101 6.04 -0.52 -7.83
N THR A 102 5.42 0.31 -8.67
CA THR A 102 3.97 0.54 -8.64
C THR A 102 3.21 -0.76 -8.92
N ALA A 103 3.66 -1.60 -9.86
CA ALA A 103 3.06 -2.89 -10.15
C ALA A 103 3.14 -3.85 -8.96
N ILE A 104 4.31 -3.93 -8.30
CA ILE A 104 4.49 -4.73 -7.08
C ILE A 104 3.56 -4.21 -5.98
N MET A 105 3.55 -2.90 -5.74
CA MET A 105 2.70 -2.28 -4.72
C MET A 105 1.21 -2.48 -4.97
N SER A 106 0.77 -2.38 -6.24
CA SER A 106 -0.62 -2.66 -6.60
C SER A 106 -0.96 -4.15 -6.47
N GLY A 107 -0.01 -5.02 -6.84
CA GLY A 107 -0.20 -6.48 -6.80
C GLY A 107 -0.40 -6.98 -5.37
N GLN A 108 0.48 -6.57 -4.44
CA GLN A 108 0.29 -6.93 -3.03
C GLN A 108 -1.04 -6.42 -2.47
N GLN A 109 -1.47 -5.22 -2.87
CA GLN A 109 -2.66 -4.59 -2.33
C GLN A 109 -3.88 -5.34 -2.85
N ALA A 110 -3.89 -5.69 -4.14
CA ALA A 110 -4.93 -6.54 -4.72
C ALA A 110 -5.01 -7.89 -4.00
N THR A 111 -3.88 -8.58 -3.78
CA THR A 111 -3.86 -9.88 -3.10
C THR A 111 -4.38 -9.81 -1.67
N LEU A 112 -3.93 -8.83 -0.88
CA LEU A 112 -4.31 -8.71 0.54
C LEU A 112 -5.75 -8.23 0.71
N HIS A 113 -6.25 -7.41 -0.22
CA HIS A 113 -7.64 -6.99 -0.22
C HIS A 113 -8.60 -8.02 -0.84
N LEU A 114 -8.09 -9.00 -1.59
CA LEU A 114 -8.91 -9.98 -2.31
C LEU A 114 -9.84 -10.74 -1.37
N TYR A 115 -9.35 -11.12 -0.18
CA TYR A 115 -10.14 -11.81 0.83
C TYR A 115 -11.41 -11.03 1.19
N GLU A 116 -11.26 -9.75 1.54
CA GLU A 116 -12.37 -8.88 1.92
C GLU A 116 -13.32 -8.66 0.72
N SER A 117 -12.77 -8.49 -0.49
CA SER A 117 -13.56 -8.33 -1.71
C SER A 117 -14.42 -9.55 -2.04
N ILE A 118 -13.86 -10.76 -1.93
CA ILE A 118 -14.59 -12.03 -2.14
C ILE A 118 -15.68 -12.17 -1.07
N ARG A 119 -15.36 -11.89 0.19
CA ARG A 119 -16.33 -11.94 1.29
C ARG A 119 -17.50 -10.99 1.05
N TYR A 120 -17.24 -9.74 0.70
CA TYR A 120 -18.30 -8.78 0.36
C TYR A 120 -19.13 -9.25 -0.83
N PHE A 121 -18.49 -9.76 -1.88
CA PHE A 121 -19.20 -10.28 -3.05
C PHE A 121 -20.12 -11.45 -2.69
N LEU A 122 -19.64 -12.41 -1.91
CA LEU A 122 -20.44 -13.55 -1.43
C LEU A 122 -21.58 -13.13 -0.50
N THR A 123 -21.37 -12.10 0.33
CA THR A 123 -22.43 -11.51 1.15
C THR A 123 -23.49 -10.82 0.29
N MET A 124 -23.11 -10.11 -0.78
CA MET A 124 -24.08 -9.51 -1.71
C MET A 124 -24.93 -10.56 -2.43
N LEU A 125 -24.35 -11.72 -2.74
CA LEU A 125 -25.08 -12.85 -3.31
C LEU A 125 -25.96 -13.59 -2.28
N ASN A 126 -26.02 -13.12 -1.02
CA ASN A 126 -26.69 -13.79 0.09
C ASN A 126 -26.20 -15.23 0.35
N ILE A 127 -24.99 -15.58 -0.13
CA ILE A 127 -24.39 -16.91 0.08
C ILE A 127 -23.78 -17.00 1.48
N VAL A 128 -23.19 -15.90 1.98
CA VAL A 128 -22.54 -15.84 3.29
C VAL A 128 -23.22 -14.79 4.17
N ILE A 129 -23.74 -15.23 5.32
CA ILE A 129 -24.35 -14.36 6.33
C ILE A 129 -23.27 -13.48 6.97
N PHE A 130 -23.53 -12.17 7.02
CA PHE A 130 -22.61 -11.21 7.60
C PHE A 130 -22.74 -11.19 9.14
N GLY A 131 -21.89 -11.96 9.83
CA GLY A 131 -21.79 -11.93 11.29
C GLY A 131 -20.85 -10.83 11.78
N TYR A 132 -21.39 -9.79 12.41
CA TYR A 132 -20.61 -8.72 13.04
C TYR A 132 -19.76 -9.27 14.20
N GLY A 133 -18.49 -8.86 14.28
CA GLY A 133 -17.57 -9.24 15.37
C GLY A 133 -16.93 -10.63 15.22
N THR A 134 -17.26 -11.39 14.17
CA THR A 134 -16.69 -12.72 13.94
C THR A 134 -15.24 -12.66 13.46
N ILE A 135 -14.45 -13.70 13.73
CA ILE A 135 -13.04 -13.81 13.28
C ILE A 135 -12.93 -13.64 11.76
N GLY A 136 -13.85 -14.26 11.01
CA GLY A 136 -13.89 -14.13 9.55
C GLY A 136 -14.21 -12.72 9.05
N GLN A 137 -14.80 -11.84 9.88
CA GLN A 137 -14.96 -10.42 9.54
C GLN A 137 -13.71 -9.62 9.87
N GLN A 138 -13.02 -9.94 10.96
CA GLN A 138 -11.83 -9.21 11.38
C GLN A 138 -10.61 -9.50 10.50
N MET A 139 -10.55 -10.68 9.88
CA MET A 139 -9.45 -11.08 8.98
C MET A 139 -9.28 -10.14 7.79
N GLY A 140 -10.37 -9.64 7.19
CA GLY A 140 -10.28 -8.73 6.04
C GLY A 140 -9.64 -7.38 6.37
N PRO A 141 -10.18 -6.63 7.34
CA PRO A 141 -9.54 -5.42 7.86
C PRO A 141 -8.10 -5.65 8.32
N PHE A 142 -7.81 -6.79 8.98
CA PHE A 142 -6.45 -7.15 9.36
C PHE A 142 -5.51 -7.23 8.16
N LEU A 143 -5.89 -7.94 7.09
CA LEU A 143 -5.09 -8.05 5.87
C LEU A 143 -4.91 -6.69 5.16
N ILE A 144 -5.93 -5.84 5.19
CA ILE A 144 -5.86 -4.47 4.64
C ILE A 144 -4.85 -3.61 5.43
N VAL A 145 -4.90 -3.67 6.76
CA VAL A 145 -3.92 -2.97 7.62
C VAL A 145 -2.52 -3.50 7.36
N LEU A 146 -2.37 -4.82 7.27
CA LEU A 146 -1.10 -5.46 6.96
C LEU A 146 -0.53 -4.99 5.61
N SER A 147 -1.38 -4.83 4.59
CA SER A 147 -0.96 -4.27 3.29
C SER A 147 -0.35 -2.89 3.42
N SER A 148 -0.88 -2.06 4.31
CA SER A 148 -0.36 -0.72 4.55
C SER A 148 1.02 -0.76 5.22
N CYS A 149 1.26 -1.74 6.09
CA CYS A 149 2.55 -1.96 6.75
C CYS A 149 3.64 -2.51 5.81
N ILE A 150 3.26 -3.22 4.75
CA ILE A 150 4.23 -3.79 3.78
C ILE A 150 4.70 -2.72 2.76
N ASN A 151 3.88 -1.69 2.49
CA ASN A 151 4.22 -0.60 1.56
C ASN A 151 5.62 0.03 1.81
N PRO A 152 5.97 0.50 3.04
CA PRO A 152 7.30 1.00 3.33
C PRO A 152 8.41 -0.02 3.09
N CYS A 153 8.17 -1.29 3.42
CA CYS A 153 9.14 -2.38 3.24
C CYS A 153 9.49 -2.57 1.75
N ILE A 154 8.48 -2.51 0.87
CA ILE A 154 8.71 -2.59 -0.58
C ILE A 154 9.49 -1.39 -1.07
N ILE A 155 9.16 -0.18 -0.62
CA ILE A 155 9.88 1.04 -1.02
C ILE A 155 11.36 0.94 -0.62
N ILE A 156 11.64 0.55 0.63
CA ILE A 156 13.01 0.35 1.14
C ILE A 156 13.73 -0.75 0.36
N GLY A 157 13.07 -1.88 0.08
CA GLY A 157 13.67 -3.01 -0.64
C GLY A 157 14.01 -2.68 -2.10
N THR A 158 13.13 -1.94 -2.78
CA THR A 158 13.21 -1.67 -4.22
C THR A 158 14.00 -0.40 -4.57
N THR A 159 14.04 0.59 -3.67
CA THR A 159 14.65 1.90 -3.94
C THR A 159 16.00 2.03 -3.25
N VAL A 160 17.09 1.92 -4.03
CA VAL A 160 18.48 1.94 -3.53
C VAL A 160 18.82 3.21 -2.74
N SER A 161 18.37 4.38 -3.19
CA SER A 161 18.61 5.65 -2.48
C SER A 161 17.95 5.68 -1.11
N VAL A 162 16.68 5.25 -1.03
CA VAL A 162 15.94 5.12 0.23
C VAL A 162 16.61 4.09 1.14
N ARG A 163 16.97 2.92 0.61
CA ARG A 163 17.66 1.87 1.38
C ARG A 163 18.97 2.34 2.00
N ARG A 164 19.80 3.05 1.22
CA ARG A 164 21.07 3.60 1.72
C ARG A 164 20.85 4.61 2.82
N ARG A 165 19.89 5.53 2.64
CA ARG A 165 19.59 6.56 3.62
C ARG A 165 18.99 5.97 4.90
N PHE A 166 18.10 4.99 4.76
CA PHE A 166 17.53 4.26 5.90
C PHE A 166 18.60 3.48 6.68
N SER A 167 19.49 2.77 5.99
CA SER A 167 20.62 2.06 6.61
C SER A 167 21.54 3.02 7.37
N HIS A 168 21.83 4.19 6.80
CA HIS A 168 22.61 5.23 7.48
C HIS A 168 21.93 5.69 8.77
N TYR A 169 20.63 6.01 8.74
CA TYR A 169 19.90 6.40 9.95
C TYR A 169 19.86 5.29 10.99
N LEU A 170 19.67 4.03 10.59
CA LEU A 170 19.71 2.90 11.51
C LEU A 170 21.09 2.75 12.16
N HIS A 171 22.15 2.94 11.40
CA HIS A 171 23.52 2.89 11.92
C HIS A 171 23.78 4.00 12.95
N GLU A 172 23.37 5.23 12.67
CA GLU A 172 23.46 6.35 13.61
C GLU A 172 22.68 6.10 14.91
N ILE A 173 21.45 5.60 14.79
CA ILE A 173 20.62 5.24 15.95
C ILE A 173 21.29 4.11 16.74
N TRP A 174 21.82 3.09 16.07
CA TRP A 174 22.48 1.97 16.72
C TRP A 174 23.73 2.41 17.49
N ILE A 175 24.56 3.30 16.90
CA ILE A 175 25.70 3.89 17.59
C ILE A 175 25.25 4.67 18.83
N LYS A 176 24.18 5.47 18.71
CA LYS A 176 23.66 6.26 19.82
C LYS A 176 23.19 5.36 20.97
N ILE A 177 22.35 4.36 20.67
CA ILE A 177 21.88 3.39 21.67
C ILE A 177 23.06 2.67 22.34
N ARG A 178 24.06 2.25 21.56
CA ARG A 178 25.25 1.60 22.09
C ARG A 178 26.03 2.52 23.04
N ARG A 179 26.14 3.81 22.72
CA ARG A 179 26.83 4.80 23.57
C ARG A 179 26.07 5.04 24.87
N ASP A 180 24.75 5.24 24.80
CA ASP A 180 23.90 5.49 25.97
C ASP A 180 23.96 4.29 26.94
N ASN A 181 23.93 3.06 26.42
CA ASN A 181 24.09 1.85 27.24
C ASN A 181 25.47 1.75 27.93
N VAL A 182 26.55 2.23 27.29
CA VAL A 182 27.90 2.25 27.89
C VAL A 182 27.98 3.29 29.00
N ILE A 183 27.42 4.48 28.80
CA ILE A 183 27.38 5.55 29.81
C ILE A 183 26.59 5.08 31.03
N GLN A 184 25.39 4.53 30.83
CA GLN A 184 24.55 4.03 31.91
C GLN A 184 25.26 2.93 32.72
N LYS A 185 26.00 2.03 32.04
CA LYS A 185 26.80 0.99 32.72
C LYS A 185 27.90 1.59 33.59
N ASN A 186 28.59 2.63 33.12
CA ASN A 186 29.65 3.29 33.86
C ASN A 186 29.11 4.07 35.07
N GLU A 187 27.96 4.72 34.95
CA GLU A 187 27.30 5.42 36.07
C GLU A 187 26.88 4.45 37.17
N ILE A 188 26.31 3.28 36.80
CA ILE A 188 25.95 2.23 37.77
C ILE A 188 27.19 1.68 38.49
N GLN A 189 28.31 1.49 37.77
CA GLN A 189 29.56 1.04 38.37
C GLN A 189 30.15 2.06 39.35
N LEU A 190 30.10 3.35 39.00
CA LEU A 190 30.52 4.42 39.90
C LEU A 190 29.64 4.47 41.15
N LEU A 191 28.31 4.40 41.03
CA LEU A 191 27.41 4.38 42.17
C LEU A 191 27.69 3.20 43.12
N ASN A 192 27.91 2.00 42.56
CA ASN A 192 28.23 0.82 43.36
C ASN A 192 29.61 0.92 44.05
N SER A 193 30.54 1.69 43.50
CA SER A 193 31.83 1.99 44.13
C SER A 193 31.75 3.02 45.25
N TYR A 194 30.68 3.82 45.33
CA TYR A 194 30.45 4.76 46.43
C TYR A 194 29.64 4.16 47.59
N ILE A 195 28.93 3.05 47.35
CA ILE A 195 28.06 2.38 48.34
C ILE A 195 28.80 1.24 49.08
N ASN A 196 29.88 0.70 48.49
CA ASN A 196 30.78 -0.26 49.13
C ASN A 196 32.03 0.43 49.67
#